data_AF-A0A843W316-F1
#
_entry.id   AF-A0A843W316-F1
#
_cell.length_a   1.000
_cell.length_b   1.000
_cell.length_c   1.000
_cell.angle_alpha   90.00
_cell.angle_beta   90.00
_cell.angle_gamma   90.00
#
_symmetry.space_group_name_H-M   'P 1'
#
loop_
_entity.id
_entity.type
_entity.pdbx_description
1 polymer ?
#
loop_
_entity_poly.entity_id
_entity_poly.type
_entity_poly.pdbx_seq_one_letter_code
_entity_poly.pdbx_strand_id
1 'polypeptide(L)'
;MLVFIPFANGAEIAAEMMEAGPPEAIPPPTTAVGGAEDAPRRTAPALFLPGASELPPGRRFICAPRAFGYCGHLFFEPTFYPPLAAIGGSLLPPSLSEVSLKGPDAFPGHDILWPDAPQEGQVRGVEGMLSLFMASARAVMEESSPPSIEAVRAVLRRSTLAYHLMGFPRDPWMAAMDVLWGEVRQRHQEAAARFRIQELRGRISQLKEEAITLDLRVTTSRERTQTLVTGRADFLEELAKLREKEEEIQRRITTCELSVAALDQGMSAAEAETAALERDHSYVRSELVDCEAALARLEDGGPGPDPGAIDHGICHLDLAYHCSLLAKEISLGIRSEVAEP
;
A
#
# COMPACT_ATOMS: atom_id res chain seq x y z
N MET A 1 -39.61 -8.50 5.36
CA MET A 1 -39.04 -7.21 4.92
C MET A 1 -37.80 -7.54 4.10
N LEU A 2 -37.94 -7.62 2.78
CA LEU A 2 -36.86 -7.96 1.85
C LEU A 2 -36.34 -6.65 1.26
N VAL A 3 -35.09 -6.31 1.54
CA VAL A 3 -34.44 -5.13 0.97
C VAL A 3 -33.80 -5.54 -0.34
N PHE A 4 -34.38 -5.07 -1.44
CA PHE A 4 -33.79 -5.09 -2.77
C PHE A 4 -32.74 -3.98 -2.86
N ILE A 5 -31.50 -4.33 -3.21
CA ILE A 5 -30.47 -3.35 -3.59
C ILE A 5 -30.30 -3.47 -5.12
N PRO A 6 -30.53 -2.42 -5.91
CA PRO A 6 -30.34 -2.49 -7.35
C PRO A 6 -28.85 -2.50 -7.67
N PHE A 7 -28.44 -3.45 -8.50
CA PHE A 7 -27.15 -3.40 -9.20
C PHE A 7 -27.21 -2.26 -10.22
N ALA A 8 -26.40 -1.22 -10.02
CA ALA A 8 -26.14 -0.22 -11.04
C ALA A 8 -25.29 -0.83 -12.16
N ASN A 9 -25.75 -0.66 -13.40
CA ASN A 9 -25.15 -1.16 -14.62
C ASN A 9 -23.74 -0.60 -14.84
N GLY A 10 -22.76 -1.47 -15.08
CA GLY A 10 -21.39 -1.13 -15.48
C GLY A 10 -21.25 -0.56 -16.90
N ALA A 11 -22.29 0.09 -17.43
CA ALA A 11 -22.30 0.64 -18.79
C ALA A 11 -21.95 2.14 -18.86
N GLU A 12 -22.04 2.89 -17.75
CA GLU A 12 -21.77 4.33 -17.77
C GLU A 12 -20.27 4.69 -17.65
N ILE A 13 -19.44 3.83 -17.06
CA ILE A 13 -18.00 4.11 -16.90
C ILE A 13 -17.24 3.94 -18.24
N ALA A 14 -17.81 3.21 -19.21
CA ALA A 14 -17.19 3.03 -20.53
C ALA A 14 -17.41 4.22 -21.49
N ALA A 15 -18.40 5.09 -21.21
CA ALA A 15 -18.71 6.23 -22.07
C ALA A 15 -17.78 7.43 -21.83
N GLU A 16 -17.32 7.65 -20.60
CA GLU A 16 -16.39 8.78 -20.29
C GLU A 16 -14.94 8.54 -20.75
N MET A 17 -14.54 7.29 -21.03
CA MET A 17 -13.17 7.02 -21.50
C MET A 17 -12.98 7.12 -23.03
N MET A 18 -14.05 7.33 -23.81
CA MET A 18 -13.97 7.45 -25.28
C MET A 18 -13.97 8.89 -25.83
N GLU A 19 -14.07 9.92 -24.99
CA GLU A 19 -13.99 11.33 -25.41
C GLU A 19 -12.60 11.97 -25.31
N ALA A 20 -11.60 11.25 -24.79
CA ALA A 20 -10.21 11.73 -24.79
C ALA A 20 -9.56 11.46 -26.16
N GLY A 21 -9.57 12.47 -27.03
CA GLY A 21 -8.88 12.44 -28.33
C GLY A 21 -7.38 12.12 -28.23
N PRO A 22 -6.76 11.62 -29.31
CA PRO A 22 -5.37 11.17 -29.29
C PRO A 22 -4.40 12.33 -28.97
N PRO A 23 -3.35 12.11 -28.16
CA PRO A 23 -2.40 13.15 -27.81
C PRO A 23 -1.59 13.61 -29.03
N GLU A 24 -1.48 14.93 -29.18
CA GLU A 24 -0.66 15.60 -30.19
C GLU A 24 0.80 15.10 -30.18
N ALA A 25 1.32 14.85 -31.38
CA ALA A 25 2.69 14.42 -31.59
C ALA A 25 3.68 15.52 -31.19
N ILE A 26 4.54 15.20 -30.22
CA ILE A 26 5.65 16.04 -29.78
C ILE A 26 6.72 16.06 -30.92
N PRO A 27 7.11 17.22 -31.47
CA PRO A 27 8.16 17.29 -32.48
C PRO A 27 9.54 17.01 -31.86
N PRO A 28 10.48 16.40 -32.62
CA PRO A 28 11.80 16.08 -32.11
C PRO A 28 12.64 17.35 -31.85
N PRO A 29 13.55 17.32 -30.86
CA PRO A 29 14.34 18.49 -30.49
C PRO A 29 15.40 18.80 -31.56
N THR A 30 15.36 20.03 -32.07
CA THR A 30 16.42 20.64 -32.86
C THR A 30 17.70 20.74 -32.05
N THR A 31 18.78 20.17 -32.57
CA THR A 31 20.15 20.33 -32.09
C THR A 31 20.64 21.75 -32.35
N ALA A 32 20.63 22.59 -31.31
CA ALA A 32 21.35 23.86 -31.30
C ALA A 32 22.77 23.64 -30.78
N VAL A 33 23.74 23.76 -31.69
CA VAL A 33 25.16 23.93 -31.40
C VAL A 33 25.38 25.38 -30.98
N GLY A 34 25.99 25.64 -29.82
CA GLY A 34 26.57 26.94 -29.54
C GLY A 34 26.79 27.26 -28.06
N GLY A 35 28.02 27.67 -27.75
CA GLY A 35 28.28 28.65 -26.69
C GLY A 35 28.72 28.07 -25.34
N ALA A 36 30.02 27.79 -25.23
CA ALA A 36 30.69 27.76 -23.94
C ALA A 36 30.88 29.20 -23.43
N GLU A 37 30.31 29.55 -22.29
CA GLU A 37 30.77 30.66 -21.46
C GLU A 37 30.54 30.36 -19.97
N ASP A 38 31.51 30.83 -19.19
CA ASP A 38 31.78 30.55 -17.79
C ASP A 38 30.69 31.00 -16.80
N ALA A 39 30.40 30.16 -15.81
CA ALA A 39 29.80 30.61 -14.54
C ALA A 39 30.23 29.70 -13.35
N PRO A 40 30.43 30.29 -12.16
CA PRO A 40 31.26 29.70 -11.11
C PRO A 40 30.52 28.69 -10.23
N ARG A 41 31.28 27.67 -9.81
CA ARG A 41 30.90 26.66 -8.80
C ARG A 41 30.49 27.36 -7.48
N ARG A 42 29.20 27.33 -7.16
CA ARG A 42 28.71 27.49 -5.79
C ARG A 42 28.58 26.11 -5.15
N THR A 43 29.49 25.83 -4.23
CA THR A 43 29.40 24.73 -3.26
C THR A 43 28.18 24.93 -2.36
N ALA A 44 27.25 23.98 -2.38
CA ALA A 44 26.18 23.88 -1.39
C ALA A 44 26.76 23.33 -0.07
N PRO A 45 26.36 23.85 1.11
CA PRO A 45 26.77 23.29 2.39
C PRO A 45 26.01 22.00 2.68
N ALA A 46 26.74 20.98 3.15
CA ALA A 46 26.18 19.75 3.68
C ALA A 46 25.42 20.03 4.98
N LEU A 47 24.12 19.73 4.98
CA LEU A 47 23.31 19.68 6.21
C LEU A 47 23.70 18.42 6.99
N PHE A 48 24.42 18.63 8.10
CA PHE A 48 24.63 17.64 9.15
C PHE A 48 23.35 17.50 9.98
N LEU A 49 22.78 16.30 10.01
CA LEU A 49 21.80 15.86 11.01
C LEU A 49 22.56 15.22 12.19
N PRO A 50 22.38 15.66 13.45
CA PRO A 50 22.90 14.94 14.60
C PRO A 50 21.83 13.99 15.14
N GLY A 51 22.16 12.70 15.28
CA GLY A 51 21.33 11.77 16.07
C GLY A 51 21.23 10.36 15.49
N ALA A 52 22.31 9.58 15.59
CA ALA A 52 22.22 8.12 15.56
C ALA A 52 23.45 7.54 16.28
N SER A 53 23.37 7.48 17.60
CA SER A 53 24.28 6.71 18.44
C SER A 53 23.82 5.24 18.48
N GLU A 54 24.78 4.34 18.24
CA GLU A 54 24.82 2.93 18.67
C GLU A 54 24.09 1.86 17.82
N LEU A 55 24.85 1.25 16.89
CA LEU A 55 24.68 -0.14 16.44
C LEU A 55 26.07 -0.81 16.38
N PRO A 56 26.22 -2.07 16.82
CA PRO A 56 27.53 -2.73 17.00
C PRO A 56 28.12 -3.25 15.68
N PRO A 57 29.46 -3.43 15.59
CA PRO A 57 30.14 -3.74 14.34
C PRO A 57 30.07 -5.24 14.04
N GLY A 58 29.65 -5.60 12.83
CA GLY A 58 29.84 -6.97 12.35
C GLY A 58 28.83 -7.45 11.33
N ARG A 59 28.82 -6.85 10.14
CA ARG A 59 28.42 -7.51 8.88
C ARG A 59 28.82 -6.62 7.69
N ARG A 60 29.78 -7.11 6.92
CA ARG A 60 30.18 -6.52 5.63
C ARG A 60 29.07 -6.80 4.62
N PHE A 61 28.49 -5.75 4.04
CA PHE A 61 27.65 -5.90 2.85
C PHE A 61 28.57 -5.86 1.62
N ILE A 62 28.58 -6.96 0.86
CA ILE A 62 29.13 -7.00 -0.50
C ILE A 62 27.99 -6.57 -1.42
N CYS A 63 28.01 -5.33 -1.90
CA CYS A 63 27.16 -4.89 -3.00
C CYS A 63 27.81 -5.31 -4.31
N ALA A 64 27.22 -6.28 -5.01
CA ALA A 64 27.52 -6.55 -6.41
C ALA A 64 26.56 -5.72 -7.28
N PRO A 65 27.04 -4.95 -8.28
CA PRO A 65 26.17 -4.25 -9.21
C PRO A 65 25.75 -5.21 -10.33
N ARG A 66 24.45 -5.31 -10.62
CA ARG A 66 23.97 -5.90 -11.87
C ARG A 66 23.41 -4.81 -12.77
N ALA A 67 24.11 -4.62 -13.87
CA ALA A 67 23.84 -3.74 -14.99
C ALA A 67 23.22 -4.56 -16.14
N PHE A 68 22.18 -4.00 -16.79
CA PHE A 68 21.63 -4.26 -18.15
C PHE A 68 21.33 -5.73 -18.57
N GLY A 69 20.40 -6.07 -19.45
CA GLY A 69 19.56 -5.37 -20.42
C GLY A 69 18.84 -6.43 -21.28
N TYR A 70 17.93 -5.95 -22.13
CA TYR A 70 16.99 -6.68 -22.98
C TYR A 70 17.58 -7.55 -24.13
N CYS A 71 16.68 -8.37 -24.69
CA CYS A 71 16.58 -8.95 -26.04
C CYS A 71 17.08 -10.38 -26.33
N GLY A 72 16.18 -11.19 -26.90
CA GLY A 72 16.53 -12.32 -27.77
C GLY A 72 15.55 -13.49 -27.76
N HIS A 73 14.49 -13.43 -28.57
CA HIS A 73 13.68 -14.59 -28.98
C HIS A 73 14.55 -15.62 -29.71
N LEU A 74 14.54 -16.89 -29.28
CA LEU A 74 14.74 -18.04 -30.16
C LEU A 74 13.89 -19.23 -29.67
N PHE A 75 13.11 -19.77 -30.61
CA PHE A 75 12.39 -21.04 -30.53
C PHE A 75 13.35 -22.22 -30.37
N PHE A 76 13.08 -23.15 -29.45
CA PHE A 76 13.31 -24.60 -29.63
C PHE A 76 12.52 -25.40 -28.57
N GLU A 77 11.78 -26.41 -29.04
CA GLU A 77 10.97 -27.35 -28.25
C GLU A 77 11.83 -28.44 -27.53
N PRO A 78 11.24 -29.23 -26.59
CA PRO A 78 11.91 -29.66 -25.37
C PRO A 78 12.48 -31.07 -25.42
N THR A 79 13.60 -31.28 -24.74
CA THR A 79 14.07 -32.61 -24.32
C THR A 79 14.08 -32.72 -22.80
N PHE A 80 13.37 -33.74 -22.34
CA PHE A 80 13.32 -34.29 -20.99
C PHE A 80 14.71 -34.45 -20.33
N TYR A 81 14.85 -34.00 -19.09
CA TYR A 81 15.28 -34.75 -17.88
C TYR A 81 15.70 -33.75 -16.77
N PRO A 82 15.30 -33.95 -15.49
CA PRO A 82 15.63 -33.03 -14.40
C PRO A 82 16.96 -33.39 -13.70
N PRO A 83 17.71 -32.43 -13.16
CA PRO A 83 18.72 -32.72 -12.14
C PRO A 83 18.10 -32.64 -10.74
N LEU A 84 18.25 -33.74 -9.99
CA LEU A 84 18.12 -33.80 -8.54
C LEU A 84 19.36 -33.14 -7.88
N ALA A 85 19.10 -32.31 -6.86
CA ALA A 85 19.81 -32.20 -5.57
C ALA A 85 20.04 -30.74 -5.11
N ALA A 86 19.30 -30.33 -4.08
CA ALA A 86 19.82 -29.79 -2.82
C ALA A 86 18.66 -29.17 -2.01
N ILE A 87 18.09 -29.96 -1.10
CA ILE A 87 17.18 -29.49 -0.05
C ILE A 87 18.03 -29.27 1.20
N GLY A 88 17.96 -28.06 1.78
CA GLY A 88 18.35 -27.78 3.15
C GLY A 88 17.26 -26.95 3.81
N GLY A 89 16.72 -27.42 4.94
CA GLY A 89 15.90 -26.59 5.84
C GLY A 89 14.57 -27.21 6.25
N SER A 90 14.61 -27.95 7.35
CA SER A 90 13.49 -28.54 8.10
C SER A 90 12.41 -27.55 8.54
N LEU A 91 11.14 -27.94 8.41
CA LEU A 91 10.08 -27.72 9.41
C LEU A 91 9.08 -28.89 9.35
N LEU A 92 9.10 -29.75 10.38
CA LEU A 92 8.11 -30.81 10.65
C LEU A 92 6.81 -30.22 11.23
N PRO A 93 5.68 -30.91 11.03
CA PRO A 93 4.95 -31.47 12.19
C PRO A 93 4.49 -32.93 11.89
N PRO A 94 3.72 -33.63 12.77
CA PRO A 94 4.23 -34.76 13.54
C PRO A 94 3.67 -36.15 13.12
N SER A 95 4.48 -37.17 13.41
CA SER A 95 4.14 -38.57 13.74
C SER A 95 2.92 -39.23 13.08
N LEU A 96 3.16 -39.91 11.96
CA LEU A 96 2.55 -41.20 11.64
C LEU A 96 3.68 -42.23 11.56
N SER A 97 4.13 -42.69 12.73
CA SER A 97 5.01 -43.84 12.86
C SER A 97 4.21 -45.13 12.57
N GLU A 98 4.86 -46.03 11.84
CA GLU A 98 4.43 -47.39 11.43
C GLU A 98 3.60 -47.52 10.14
N VAL A 99 4.23 -47.21 9.00
CA VAL A 99 4.01 -48.00 7.78
C VAL A 99 5.32 -48.67 7.42
N SER A 100 5.42 -49.93 7.83
CA SER A 100 6.51 -50.85 7.49
C SER A 100 6.48 -51.12 5.99
N LEU A 101 7.40 -50.53 5.24
CA LEU A 101 7.74 -50.92 3.87
C LEU A 101 8.53 -52.23 3.92
N LYS A 102 7.84 -53.34 4.19
CA LYS A 102 8.26 -54.63 3.65
C LYS A 102 8.03 -54.55 2.14
N GLY A 103 9.09 -54.75 1.37
CA GLY A 103 8.99 -54.98 -0.08
C GLY A 103 8.03 -56.14 -0.37
N PRO A 104 7.54 -56.28 -1.61
CA PRO A 104 6.71 -57.42 -1.97
C PRO A 104 7.52 -58.69 -1.72
N ASP A 105 7.16 -59.40 -0.64
CA ASP A 105 7.58 -60.75 -0.38
C ASP A 105 7.26 -61.55 -1.66
N ALA A 106 8.29 -62.18 -2.23
CA ALA A 106 8.13 -63.08 -3.35
C ALA A 106 7.12 -64.16 -2.93
N PHE A 107 5.91 -64.14 -3.50
CA PHE A 107 4.90 -65.17 -3.30
C PHE A 107 5.46 -66.51 -3.84
N PRO A 108 5.82 -67.48 -2.99
CA PRO A 108 6.17 -68.81 -3.44
C PRO A 108 4.88 -69.63 -3.40
N GLY A 109 4.32 -69.92 -4.58
CA GLY A 109 3.18 -70.83 -4.70
C GLY A 109 1.82 -70.15 -4.75
N HIS A 110 1.53 -69.49 -5.87
CA HIS A 110 0.16 -69.54 -6.38
C HIS A 110 0.10 -70.73 -7.34
N ASP A 111 -0.31 -71.87 -6.81
CA ASP A 111 -0.98 -72.88 -7.61
C ASP A 111 -2.16 -72.17 -8.24
N ILE A 112 -2.04 -71.84 -9.53
CA ILE A 112 -3.18 -71.43 -10.34
C ILE A 112 -4.09 -72.65 -10.31
N LEU A 113 -5.07 -72.64 -9.41
CA LEU A 113 -6.17 -73.57 -9.42
C LEU A 113 -6.80 -73.43 -10.80
N TRP A 114 -6.48 -74.38 -11.68
CA TRP A 114 -7.26 -74.56 -12.90
C TRP A 114 -8.72 -74.68 -12.43
N PRO A 115 -9.67 -73.93 -12.99
CA PRO A 115 -11.08 -74.18 -12.72
C PRO A 115 -11.35 -75.67 -12.87
N ASP A 116 -12.08 -76.23 -11.89
CA ASP A 116 -12.38 -77.67 -11.77
C ASP A 116 -12.51 -78.31 -13.14
N ALA A 117 -11.68 -79.33 -13.40
CA ALA A 117 -11.62 -79.99 -14.68
C ALA A 117 -13.05 -80.34 -15.13
N PRO A 118 -13.47 -79.91 -16.34
CA PRO A 118 -14.81 -80.21 -16.81
C PRO A 118 -15.00 -81.74 -16.76
N GLN A 119 -16.12 -82.18 -16.18
CA GLN A 119 -16.45 -83.60 -16.04
C GLN A 119 -16.13 -84.33 -17.36
N GLU A 120 -15.30 -85.38 -17.25
CA GLU A 120 -14.76 -86.16 -18.36
C GLU A 120 -15.89 -86.61 -19.30
N GLY A 121 -16.13 -85.84 -20.37
CA GLY A 121 -17.21 -86.11 -21.30
C GLY A 121 -17.69 -84.90 -22.11
N GLN A 122 -17.50 -83.67 -21.62
CA GLN A 122 -18.19 -82.50 -22.21
C GLN A 122 -17.36 -81.64 -23.18
N VAL A 123 -16.02 -81.79 -23.21
CA VAL A 123 -15.14 -81.03 -24.12
C VAL A 123 -14.78 -81.88 -25.34
N ARG A 124 -15.74 -82.12 -26.24
CA ARG A 124 -15.45 -82.74 -27.55
C ARG A 124 -15.34 -81.67 -28.63
N GLY A 125 -14.13 -81.44 -29.12
CA GLY A 125 -13.88 -80.67 -30.35
C GLY A 125 -13.15 -79.34 -30.14
N VAL A 126 -12.83 -78.70 -31.27
CA VAL A 126 -12.04 -77.46 -31.37
C VAL A 126 -12.66 -76.33 -30.55
N GLU A 127 -13.99 -76.20 -30.59
CA GLU A 127 -14.74 -75.14 -29.92
C GLU A 127 -14.64 -75.23 -28.38
N GLY A 128 -14.68 -76.46 -27.84
CA GLY A 128 -14.62 -76.67 -26.40
C GLY A 128 -13.26 -76.33 -25.79
N MET A 129 -12.16 -76.53 -26.52
CA MET A 129 -10.86 -76.08 -26.04
C MET A 129 -10.58 -74.62 -26.34
N LEU A 130 -11.10 -74.07 -27.44
CA LEU A 130 -11.06 -72.63 -27.67
C LEU A 130 -11.74 -71.88 -26.51
N SER A 131 -12.92 -72.33 -26.08
CA SER A 131 -13.67 -71.72 -24.98
C SER A 131 -12.94 -71.83 -23.65
N LEU A 132 -12.31 -72.98 -23.36
CA LEU A 132 -11.49 -73.17 -22.16
C LEU A 132 -10.30 -72.20 -22.13
N PHE A 133 -9.54 -72.09 -23.23
CA PHE A 133 -8.41 -71.16 -23.30
C PHE A 133 -8.83 -69.69 -23.19
N MET A 134 -9.95 -69.32 -23.80
CA MET A 134 -10.50 -67.95 -23.70
C MET A 134 -11.03 -67.66 -22.30
N ALA A 135 -11.63 -68.64 -21.62
CA ALA A 135 -12.07 -68.52 -20.24
C ALA A 135 -10.88 -68.33 -19.29
N SER A 136 -9.79 -69.08 -19.47
CA SER A 136 -8.56 -68.88 -18.67
C SER A 136 -7.96 -67.49 -18.89
N ALA A 137 -7.92 -66.99 -20.13
CA ALA A 137 -7.44 -65.64 -20.42
C ALA A 137 -8.35 -64.56 -19.81
N ARG A 138 -9.68 -64.75 -19.84
CA ARG A 138 -10.64 -63.85 -19.19
C ARG A 138 -10.53 -63.86 -17.67
N ALA A 139 -10.30 -65.00 -17.05
CA ALA A 139 -10.06 -65.10 -15.60
C ALA A 139 -8.86 -64.24 -15.18
N VAL A 140 -7.76 -64.29 -15.94
CA VAL A 140 -6.57 -63.44 -15.68
C VAL A 140 -6.86 -61.95 -15.91
N MET A 141 -7.77 -61.61 -16.84
CA MET A 141 -8.24 -60.23 -17.02
C MET A 141 -9.20 -59.75 -15.91
N GLU A 142 -9.79 -60.65 -15.14
CA GLU A 142 -10.69 -60.33 -14.03
C GLU A 142 -9.94 -60.20 -12.70
N GLU A 143 -8.88 -61.00 -12.51
CA GLU A 143 -8.00 -60.90 -11.33
C GLU A 143 -7.18 -59.61 -11.28
N SER A 144 -6.90 -58.99 -12.42
CA SER A 144 -6.14 -57.74 -12.51
C SER A 144 -6.98 -56.60 -13.08
N SER A 145 -7.17 -55.54 -12.30
CA SER A 145 -7.85 -54.31 -12.74
C SER A 145 -6.93 -53.11 -12.50
N PRO A 146 -6.29 -52.56 -13.54
CA PRO A 146 -6.40 -52.92 -14.97
C PRO A 146 -5.77 -54.27 -15.32
N PRO A 147 -6.24 -54.94 -16.40
CA PRO A 147 -5.68 -56.21 -16.84
C PRO A 147 -4.21 -56.03 -17.23
N SER A 148 -3.33 -56.83 -16.66
CA SER A 148 -1.92 -56.83 -17.05
C SER A 148 -1.80 -57.37 -18.47
N ILE A 149 -1.48 -56.48 -19.42
CA ILE A 149 -1.25 -56.84 -20.84
C ILE A 149 -0.19 -57.95 -20.93
N GLU A 150 0.82 -57.92 -20.06
CA GLU A 150 1.88 -58.93 -20.01
C GLU A 150 1.39 -60.27 -19.46
N ALA A 151 0.56 -60.26 -18.41
CA ALA A 151 -0.03 -61.49 -17.86
C ALA A 151 -0.96 -62.16 -18.90
N VAL A 152 -1.81 -61.38 -19.55
CA VAL A 152 -2.68 -61.87 -20.64
C VAL A 152 -1.82 -62.40 -21.78
N ARG A 153 -0.79 -61.67 -22.23
CA ARG A 153 0.11 -62.13 -23.29
C ARG A 153 0.83 -63.43 -22.92
N ALA A 154 1.23 -63.61 -21.66
CA ALA A 154 1.87 -64.83 -21.19
C ALA A 154 0.92 -66.05 -21.24
N VAL A 155 -0.33 -65.89 -20.80
CA VAL A 155 -1.37 -66.93 -20.90
C VAL A 155 -1.61 -67.29 -22.36
N LEU A 156 -1.79 -66.29 -23.23
CA LEU A 156 -2.05 -66.52 -24.64
C LEU A 156 -0.91 -67.21 -25.38
N ARG A 157 0.34 -66.92 -25.03
CA ARG A 157 1.50 -67.65 -25.59
C ARG A 157 1.48 -69.12 -25.21
N ARG A 158 1.17 -69.45 -23.95
CA ARG A 158 1.06 -70.84 -23.47
C ARG A 158 -0.11 -71.55 -24.15
N SER A 159 -1.27 -70.91 -24.22
CA SER A 159 -2.47 -71.46 -24.87
C SER A 159 -2.29 -71.66 -26.38
N THR A 160 -1.62 -70.73 -27.07
CA THR A 160 -1.30 -70.86 -28.51
C THR A 160 -0.43 -72.08 -28.77
N LEU A 161 0.61 -72.27 -27.95
CA LEU A 161 1.51 -73.40 -28.07
C LEU A 161 0.78 -74.73 -27.83
N ALA A 162 -0.04 -74.81 -26.78
CA ALA A 162 -0.87 -75.99 -26.50
C ALA A 162 -1.86 -76.28 -27.64
N TYR A 163 -2.56 -75.26 -28.14
CA TYR A 163 -3.54 -75.39 -29.22
C TYR A 163 -2.91 -75.94 -30.52
N HIS A 164 -1.70 -75.48 -30.88
CA HIS A 164 -0.97 -76.01 -32.04
C HIS A 164 -0.46 -77.43 -31.85
N LEU A 165 0.02 -77.79 -30.65
CA LEU A 165 0.48 -79.15 -30.35
C LEU A 165 -0.64 -80.19 -30.49
N MET A 166 -1.89 -79.78 -30.35
CA MET A 166 -3.06 -80.66 -30.49
C MET A 166 -3.60 -80.75 -31.93
N GLY A 167 -2.93 -80.12 -32.91
CA GLY A 167 -3.25 -80.25 -34.33
C GLY A 167 -4.48 -79.50 -34.81
N PHE A 168 -4.97 -78.51 -34.05
CA PHE A 168 -6.15 -77.74 -34.43
C PHE A 168 -5.89 -76.69 -35.52
N PRO A 169 -6.91 -76.36 -36.33
CA PRO A 169 -6.81 -75.34 -37.37
C PRO A 169 -6.55 -73.96 -36.77
N ARG A 170 -5.68 -73.18 -37.44
CA ARG A 170 -5.21 -71.87 -36.98
C ARG A 170 -6.27 -70.77 -37.05
N ASP A 171 -7.14 -70.78 -38.05
CA ASP A 171 -8.05 -69.66 -38.32
C ASP A 171 -9.05 -69.39 -37.18
N PRO A 172 -9.71 -70.40 -36.58
CA PRO A 172 -10.58 -70.19 -35.42
C PRO A 172 -9.83 -69.61 -34.21
N TRP A 173 -8.57 -70.01 -34.02
CA TRP A 173 -7.71 -69.48 -32.95
C TRP A 173 -7.38 -68.01 -33.16
N MET A 174 -7.01 -67.62 -34.38
CA MET A 174 -6.72 -66.22 -34.70
C MET A 174 -7.95 -65.33 -34.55
N ALA A 175 -9.12 -65.79 -35.01
CA ALA A 175 -10.36 -65.04 -34.88
C ALA A 175 -10.74 -64.81 -33.40
N ALA A 176 -10.66 -65.84 -32.56
CA ALA A 176 -10.92 -65.69 -31.14
C ALA A 176 -9.85 -64.82 -30.46
N MET A 177 -8.62 -64.85 -30.95
CA MET A 177 -7.56 -64.00 -30.44
C MET A 177 -7.75 -62.52 -30.72
N ASP A 178 -8.23 -62.19 -31.91
CA ASP A 178 -8.55 -60.80 -32.28
C ASP A 178 -9.68 -60.25 -31.41
N VAL A 179 -10.70 -61.06 -31.10
CA VAL A 179 -11.78 -60.69 -30.17
C VAL A 179 -11.22 -60.42 -28.78
N LEU A 180 -10.42 -61.33 -28.23
CA LEU A 180 -9.86 -61.17 -26.89
C LEU A 180 -8.90 -59.98 -26.80
N TRP A 181 -8.07 -59.73 -27.83
CA TRP A 181 -7.24 -58.53 -27.89
C TRP A 181 -8.04 -57.23 -28.06
N GLY A 182 -9.22 -57.30 -28.68
CA GLY A 182 -10.20 -56.23 -28.68
C GLY A 182 -10.69 -55.91 -27.26
N GLU A 183 -11.13 -56.93 -26.52
CA GLU A 183 -11.58 -56.81 -25.12
C GLU A 183 -10.48 -56.24 -24.21
N VAL A 184 -9.24 -56.75 -24.31
CA VAL A 184 -8.10 -56.25 -23.52
C VAL A 184 -7.83 -54.78 -23.79
N ARG A 185 -7.80 -54.36 -25.07
CA ARG A 185 -7.57 -52.96 -25.45
C ARG A 185 -8.68 -52.06 -24.92
N GLN A 186 -9.94 -52.49 -25.04
CA GLN A 186 -11.07 -51.75 -24.52
C GLN A 186 -10.96 -51.58 -22.99
N ARG A 187 -10.74 -52.67 -22.23
CA ARG A 187 -10.60 -52.59 -20.76
C ARG A 187 -9.43 -51.70 -20.34
N HIS A 188 -8.32 -51.74 -21.06
CA HIS A 188 -7.17 -50.87 -20.79
C HIS A 188 -7.51 -49.39 -21.05
N GLN A 189 -8.20 -49.09 -22.16
CA GLN A 189 -8.68 -47.73 -22.46
C GLN A 189 -9.68 -47.23 -21.40
N GLU A 190 -10.60 -48.08 -20.96
CA GLU A 190 -11.54 -47.76 -19.89
C GLU A 190 -10.83 -47.47 -18.57
N ALA A 191 -9.82 -48.26 -18.21
CA ALA A 191 -9.03 -48.03 -17.01
C ALA A 191 -8.23 -46.72 -17.09
N ALA A 192 -7.61 -46.43 -18.23
CA ALA A 192 -6.92 -45.16 -18.46
C ALA A 192 -7.88 -43.96 -18.38
N ALA A 193 -9.08 -44.09 -18.96
CA ALA A 193 -10.12 -43.07 -18.86
C ALA A 193 -10.58 -42.84 -17.42
N ARG A 194 -10.77 -43.91 -16.63
CA ARG A 194 -11.13 -43.82 -15.19
C ARG A 194 -10.04 -43.08 -14.40
N PHE A 195 -8.78 -43.42 -14.63
CA PHE A 195 -7.65 -42.74 -13.98
C PHE A 195 -7.64 -41.25 -14.34
N ARG A 196 -7.81 -40.92 -15.62
CA ARG A 196 -7.86 -39.53 -16.08
C ARG A 196 -9.04 -38.77 -15.47
N ILE A 197 -10.21 -39.40 -15.32
CA ILE A 197 -11.37 -38.81 -14.65
C ILE A 197 -11.06 -38.54 -13.17
N GLN A 198 -10.40 -39.45 -12.47
CA GLN A 198 -10.00 -39.23 -11.07
C GLN A 198 -8.99 -38.09 -10.93
N GLU A 199 -7.99 -38.02 -11.80
CA GLU A 199 -7.02 -36.93 -11.84
C GLU A 199 -7.72 -35.57 -12.08
N LEU A 200 -8.61 -35.51 -13.06
CA LEU A 200 -9.38 -34.28 -13.35
C LEU A 200 -10.28 -33.89 -12.19
N ARG A 201 -10.92 -34.85 -11.51
CA ARG A 201 -11.69 -34.59 -10.28
C ARG A 201 -10.80 -33.99 -9.18
N GLY A 202 -9.60 -34.53 -8.99
CA GLY A 202 -8.61 -33.97 -8.06
C GLY A 202 -8.25 -32.52 -8.40
N ARG A 203 -7.94 -32.24 -9.67
CA ARG A 203 -7.65 -30.88 -10.15
C ARG A 203 -8.82 -29.92 -9.96
N ILE A 204 -10.05 -30.38 -10.21
CA ILE A 204 -11.26 -29.57 -9.98
C ILE A 204 -11.42 -29.24 -8.49
N SER A 205 -11.19 -30.20 -7.59
CA SER A 205 -11.24 -29.93 -6.15
C SER A 205 -10.18 -28.91 -5.72
N GLN A 206 -8.94 -29.06 -6.18
CA GLN A 206 -7.87 -28.10 -5.90
C GLN A 206 -8.21 -26.69 -6.40
N LEU A 207 -8.68 -26.56 -7.64
CA LEU A 207 -9.06 -25.26 -8.20
C LEU A 207 -10.23 -24.61 -7.44
N LYS A 208 -11.16 -25.41 -6.89
CA LYS A 208 -12.23 -24.90 -6.03
C LYS A 208 -11.70 -24.34 -4.72
N GLU A 209 -10.74 -25.01 -4.09
CA GLU A 209 -10.10 -24.53 -2.86
C GLU A 209 -9.28 -23.25 -3.10
N GLU A 210 -8.56 -23.18 -4.22
CA GLU A 210 -7.84 -21.97 -4.65
C GLU A 210 -8.81 -20.81 -4.92
N ALA A 211 -9.96 -21.07 -5.56
CA ALA A 211 -10.99 -20.07 -5.80
C ALA A 211 -11.59 -19.51 -4.49
N ILE A 212 -11.88 -20.38 -3.51
CA ILE A 212 -12.37 -19.95 -2.18
C ILE A 212 -11.32 -19.08 -1.48
N THR A 213 -10.05 -19.49 -1.56
CA THR A 213 -8.93 -18.74 -0.95
C THR A 213 -8.76 -17.36 -1.59
N LEU A 214 -8.89 -17.26 -2.92
CA LEU A 214 -8.84 -15.99 -3.64
C LEU A 214 -10.02 -15.09 -3.29
N ASP A 215 -11.23 -15.63 -3.18
CA ASP A 215 -12.41 -14.88 -2.80
C ASP A 215 -12.25 -14.24 -1.40
N LEU A 216 -11.76 -15.01 -0.42
CA LEU A 216 -11.44 -14.51 0.92
C LEU A 216 -10.37 -13.40 0.90
N ARG A 217 -9.38 -13.48 0.00
CA ARG A 217 -8.37 -12.42 -0.15
C ARG A 217 -8.98 -11.16 -0.76
N VAL A 218 -9.89 -11.30 -1.71
CA VAL A 218 -10.58 -10.18 -2.35
C VAL A 218 -11.50 -9.48 -1.34
N THR A 219 -12.28 -10.21 -0.56
CA THR A 219 -13.15 -9.63 0.48
C THR A 219 -12.32 -8.89 1.54
N THR A 220 -11.25 -9.50 2.05
CA THR A 220 -10.33 -8.84 3.01
C THR A 220 -9.71 -7.57 2.41
N SER A 221 -9.29 -7.61 1.15
CA SER A 221 -8.73 -6.43 0.48
C SER A 221 -9.77 -5.33 0.33
N ARG A 222 -11.02 -5.68 0.02
CA ARG A 222 -12.13 -4.73 -0.11
C ARG A 222 -12.44 -4.03 1.22
N GLU A 223 -12.47 -4.77 2.32
CA GLU A 223 -12.67 -4.21 3.67
C GLU A 223 -11.56 -3.21 4.03
N ARG A 224 -10.29 -3.56 3.75
CA ARG A 224 -9.16 -2.63 3.96
C ARG A 224 -9.29 -1.36 3.14
N THR A 225 -9.65 -1.48 1.86
CA THR A 225 -9.89 -0.30 1.01
C THR A 225 -11.01 0.56 1.56
N GLN A 226 -12.10 -0.04 2.06
CA GLN A 226 -13.20 0.70 2.67
C GLN A 226 -12.75 1.45 3.93
N THR A 227 -11.95 0.83 4.81
CA THR A 227 -11.40 1.51 5.99
C THR A 227 -10.46 2.66 5.65
N LEU A 228 -9.69 2.55 4.56
CA LEU A 228 -8.82 3.63 4.09
C LEU A 228 -9.63 4.78 3.49
N VAL A 229 -10.72 4.47 2.77
CA VAL A 229 -11.61 5.48 2.20
C VAL A 229 -12.32 6.26 3.30
N THR A 230 -12.82 5.60 4.35
CA THR A 230 -13.44 6.30 5.49
C THR A 230 -12.40 7.12 6.25
N GLY A 231 -11.22 6.56 6.54
CA GLY A 231 -10.15 7.30 7.21
C GLY A 231 -9.68 8.52 6.42
N ARG A 232 -9.68 8.48 5.08
CA ARG A 232 -9.38 9.65 4.24
C ARG A 232 -10.40 10.77 4.43
N ALA A 233 -11.69 10.44 4.58
CA ALA A 233 -12.73 11.44 4.81
C ALA A 233 -12.53 12.14 6.17
N ASP A 234 -12.24 11.37 7.22
CA ASP A 234 -11.95 11.89 8.56
C ASP A 234 -10.74 12.83 8.55
N PHE A 235 -9.64 12.44 7.88
CA PHE A 235 -8.46 13.32 7.73
C PHE A 235 -8.75 14.61 6.97
N LEU A 236 -9.58 14.56 5.93
CA LEU A 236 -9.97 15.76 5.19
C LEU A 236 -10.82 16.71 6.04
N GLU A 237 -11.69 16.17 6.89
CA GLU A 237 -12.46 16.95 7.85
C GLU A 237 -11.56 17.62 8.90
N GLU A 238 -10.57 16.89 9.43
CA GLU A 238 -9.57 17.45 10.35
C GLU A 238 -8.74 18.56 9.69
N LEU A 239 -8.32 18.37 8.44
CA LEU A 239 -7.60 19.40 7.68
C LEU A 239 -8.44 20.66 7.46
N ALA A 240 -9.75 20.53 7.20
CA ALA A 240 -10.65 21.67 7.09
C ALA A 240 -10.76 22.45 8.41
N LYS A 241 -10.91 21.75 9.54
CA LYS A 241 -10.94 22.36 10.89
C LYS A 241 -9.64 23.07 11.23
N LEU A 242 -8.48 22.52 10.83
CA LEU A 242 -7.19 23.16 11.06
C LEU A 242 -7.01 24.43 10.21
N ARG A 243 -7.46 24.43 8.95
CA ARG A 243 -7.45 25.63 8.10
C ARG A 243 -8.34 26.75 8.68
N GLU A 244 -9.53 26.41 9.17
CA GLU A 244 -10.41 27.40 9.81
C GLU A 244 -9.74 28.04 11.04
N LYS A 245 -9.06 27.22 11.86
CA LYS A 245 -8.28 27.72 13.01
C LYS A 245 -7.10 28.59 12.59
N GLU A 246 -6.42 28.25 11.50
CA GLU A 246 -5.34 29.07 10.93
C GLU A 246 -5.86 30.45 10.52
N GLU A 247 -6.96 30.51 9.79
CA GLU A 247 -7.61 31.77 9.38
C GLU A 247 -8.07 32.61 10.58
N GLU A 248 -8.63 31.96 11.63
CA GLU A 248 -8.98 32.63 12.88
C GLU A 248 -7.77 33.26 13.57
N ILE A 249 -6.67 32.52 13.67
CA ILE A 249 -5.43 33.03 14.26
C ILE A 249 -4.89 34.21 13.44
N GLN A 250 -4.90 34.12 12.11
CA GLN A 250 -4.48 35.21 11.24
C GLN A 250 -5.32 36.48 11.45
N ARG A 251 -6.65 36.35 11.54
CA ARG A 251 -7.57 37.48 11.84
C ARG A 251 -7.29 38.11 13.20
N ARG A 252 -6.94 37.30 14.20
CA ARG A 252 -6.54 37.81 15.53
C ARG A 252 -5.21 38.54 15.49
N ILE A 253 -4.22 38.03 14.75
CA ILE A 253 -2.92 38.70 14.56
C ILE A 253 -3.13 40.08 13.93
N THR A 254 -3.88 40.18 12.83
CA THR A 254 -4.13 41.47 12.17
C THR A 254 -4.85 42.46 13.08
N THR A 255 -5.77 41.98 13.93
CA THR A 255 -6.46 42.81 14.91
C THR A 255 -5.49 43.34 15.96
N CYS A 256 -4.60 42.49 16.49
CA CYS A 256 -3.57 42.90 17.43
C CYS A 256 -2.59 43.90 16.83
N GLU A 257 -2.14 43.68 15.59
CA GLU A 257 -1.24 44.62 14.87
C GLU A 257 -1.88 46.01 14.73
N LEU A 258 -3.17 46.08 14.41
CA LEU A 258 -3.91 47.35 14.36
C LEU A 258 -4.01 48.01 15.73
N SER A 259 -4.27 47.25 16.79
CA SER A 259 -4.30 47.78 18.16
C SER A 259 -2.93 48.32 18.60
N VAL A 260 -1.84 47.63 18.28
CA VAL A 260 -0.47 48.09 18.56
C VAL A 260 -0.18 49.38 17.82
N ALA A 261 -0.51 49.46 16.53
CA ALA A 261 -0.31 50.68 15.75
C ALA A 261 -1.11 51.88 16.30
N ALA A 262 -2.34 51.65 16.78
CA ALA A 262 -3.14 52.69 17.42
C ALA A 262 -2.52 53.17 18.75
N LEU A 263 -1.98 52.24 19.56
CA LEU A 263 -1.27 52.57 20.79
C LEU A 263 0.01 53.37 20.51
N ASP A 264 0.80 52.98 19.51
CA ASP A 264 2.02 53.70 19.12
C ASP A 264 1.73 55.14 18.67
N GLN A 265 0.64 55.35 17.93
CA GLN A 265 0.16 56.69 17.58
C GLN A 265 -0.27 57.48 18.82
N GLY A 266 -0.99 56.84 19.75
CA GLY A 266 -1.38 57.44 21.02
C GLY A 266 -0.19 57.87 21.87
N MET A 267 0.84 57.01 21.98
CA MET A 267 2.09 57.33 22.69
C MET A 267 2.82 58.50 22.04
N SER A 268 2.94 58.51 20.71
CA SER A 268 3.60 59.61 19.98
C SER A 268 2.87 60.95 20.19
N ALA A 269 1.53 60.93 20.25
CA ALA A 269 0.74 62.11 20.53
C ALA A 269 0.94 62.61 21.97
N ALA A 270 0.94 61.70 22.96
CA ALA A 270 1.18 62.03 24.36
C ALA A 270 2.59 62.57 24.61
N GLU A 271 3.61 62.01 23.94
CA GLU A 271 4.98 62.54 23.98
C GLU A 271 5.07 63.96 23.41
N ALA A 272 4.38 64.23 22.30
CA ALA A 272 4.33 65.56 21.70
C ALA A 272 3.64 66.60 22.61
N GLU A 273 2.55 66.21 23.27
CA GLU A 273 1.84 67.03 24.25
C GLU A 273 2.73 67.32 25.47
N THR A 274 3.40 66.29 25.99
CA THR A 274 4.36 66.44 27.11
C THR A 274 5.47 67.42 26.75
N ALA A 275 6.07 67.29 25.56
CA ALA A 275 7.08 68.22 25.08
C ALA A 275 6.56 69.65 24.88
N ALA A 276 5.28 69.84 24.54
CA ALA A 276 4.66 71.16 24.48
C ALA A 276 4.51 71.77 25.88
N LEU A 277 3.99 71.00 26.83
CA LEU A 277 3.85 71.42 28.23
C LEU A 277 5.19 71.76 28.88
N GLU A 278 6.26 71.01 28.58
CA GLU A 278 7.61 71.31 29.07
C GLU A 278 8.13 72.66 28.54
N ARG A 279 7.87 73.01 27.27
CA ARG A 279 8.23 74.31 26.69
C ARG A 279 7.44 75.45 27.36
N ASP A 280 6.14 75.27 27.52
CA ASP A 280 5.28 76.26 28.17
C ASP A 280 5.69 76.48 29.62
N HIS A 281 6.01 75.42 30.36
CA HIS A 281 6.53 75.51 31.71
C HIS A 281 7.87 76.24 31.76
N SER A 282 8.79 75.96 30.83
CA SER A 282 10.06 76.68 30.75
C SER A 282 9.87 78.18 30.47
N TYR A 283 8.92 78.54 29.61
CA TYR A 283 8.57 79.93 29.30
C TYR A 283 7.97 80.65 30.51
N VAL A 284 6.98 80.05 31.17
CA VAL A 284 6.38 80.61 32.39
C VAL A 284 7.44 80.78 33.49
N ARG A 285 8.36 79.82 33.63
CA ARG A 285 9.44 79.91 34.61
C ARG A 285 10.40 81.06 34.30
N SER A 286 10.74 81.34 33.03
CA SER A 286 11.60 82.48 32.69
C SER A 286 10.88 83.81 32.97
N GLU A 287 9.61 83.93 32.59
CA GLU A 287 8.80 85.12 32.86
C GLU A 287 8.70 85.39 34.37
N LEU A 288 8.57 84.33 35.18
CA LEU A 288 8.54 84.44 36.64
C LEU A 288 9.85 84.96 37.21
N VAL A 289 11.01 84.48 36.72
CA VAL A 289 12.33 84.99 37.13
C VAL A 289 12.50 86.46 36.75
N ASP A 290 12.05 86.87 35.57
CA ASP A 290 12.09 88.27 35.14
C ASP A 290 11.20 89.17 36.01
N CYS A 291 9.99 88.69 36.38
CA CYS A 291 9.10 89.35 37.32
C CYS A 291 9.73 89.49 38.72
N GLU A 292 10.32 88.42 39.26
CA GLU A 292 11.03 88.43 40.54
C GLU A 292 12.20 89.43 40.52
N ALA A 293 12.98 89.47 39.44
CA ALA A 293 14.06 90.43 39.28
C ALA A 293 13.57 91.89 39.19
N ALA A 294 12.43 92.13 38.55
CA ALA A 294 11.81 93.46 38.49
C ALA A 294 11.30 93.91 39.87
N LEU A 295 10.69 93.01 40.64
CA LEU A 295 10.26 93.27 42.02
C LEU A 295 11.44 93.62 42.92
N ALA A 296 12.55 92.89 42.85
CA ALA A 296 13.76 93.20 43.63
C ALA A 296 14.31 94.61 43.34
N ARG A 297 14.32 95.04 42.07
CA ARG A 297 14.76 96.41 41.68
C ARG A 297 13.87 97.50 42.26
N LEU A 298 12.57 97.23 42.39
CA LEU A 298 11.59 98.14 43.00
C LEU A 298 11.82 98.28 44.51
N GLU A 299 12.12 97.18 45.20
CA GLU A 299 12.37 97.17 46.64
C GLU A 299 13.65 97.94 47.02
N ASP A 300 14.68 97.93 46.17
CA ASP A 300 15.96 98.62 46.40
C ASP A 300 15.94 100.14 46.11
N GLY A 301 14.78 100.73 45.77
CA GLY A 301 14.63 102.17 45.52
C GLY A 301 15.18 102.64 44.16
N GLY A 302 15.31 101.74 43.19
CA GLY A 302 15.60 102.08 41.79
C GLY A 302 14.51 102.95 41.15
N PRO A 303 14.79 103.63 40.02
CA PRO A 303 13.76 104.36 39.29
C PRO A 303 12.61 103.40 38.95
N GLY A 304 11.39 103.78 39.32
CA GLY A 304 10.21 102.96 39.10
C GLY A 304 10.11 102.47 37.65
N PRO A 305 9.60 101.26 37.42
CA PRO A 305 9.46 100.71 36.08
C PRO A 305 8.67 101.70 35.23
N ASP A 306 9.08 101.84 33.98
CA ASP A 306 8.36 102.65 32.99
C ASP A 306 6.87 102.27 33.06
N PRO A 307 5.92 103.21 33.21
CA PRO A 307 4.51 102.88 33.46
C PRO A 307 3.87 102.03 32.36
N GLY A 308 4.48 101.92 31.18
CA GLY A 308 4.09 100.96 30.13
C GLY A 308 4.40 99.49 30.43
N ALA A 309 5.24 99.18 31.42
CA ALA A 309 5.57 97.82 31.85
C ALA A 309 4.60 97.27 32.91
N ILE A 310 3.83 98.14 33.57
CA ILE A 310 2.88 97.75 34.64
C ILE A 310 1.63 97.07 34.04
N ASP A 311 1.22 97.46 32.84
CA ASP A 311 0.10 96.82 32.14
C ASP A 311 0.42 95.37 31.74
N HIS A 312 1.69 95.01 31.51
CA HIS A 312 2.07 93.61 31.30
C HIS A 312 2.02 92.81 32.61
N GLY A 313 2.48 93.36 33.74
CA GLY A 313 2.49 92.67 35.04
C GLY A 313 1.10 92.22 35.54
N ILE A 314 0.06 93.03 35.30
CA ILE A 314 -1.33 92.66 35.66
C ILE A 314 -1.83 91.50 34.80
N CYS A 315 -1.48 91.46 33.51
CA CYS A 315 -1.81 90.34 32.63
C CYS A 315 -1.10 89.04 33.06
N HIS A 316 0.11 89.11 33.61
CA HIS A 316 0.84 87.94 34.07
C HIS A 316 0.30 87.36 35.39
N LEU A 317 -0.26 88.20 36.28
CA LEU A 317 -0.87 87.72 37.53
C LEU A 317 -2.19 86.97 37.27
N ASP A 318 -3.03 87.49 36.37
CA ASP A 318 -4.24 86.80 35.91
C ASP A 318 -3.89 85.48 35.20
N LEU A 319 -2.82 85.46 34.40
CA LEU A 319 -2.34 84.23 33.76
C LEU A 319 -1.84 83.21 34.80
N ALA A 320 -1.05 83.63 35.79
CA ALA A 320 -0.58 82.75 36.86
C ALA A 320 -1.73 82.18 37.70
N TYR A 321 -2.75 83.01 38.01
CA TYR A 321 -3.96 82.57 38.70
C TYR A 321 -4.74 81.54 37.87
N HIS A 322 -4.92 81.79 36.57
CA HIS A 322 -5.58 80.85 35.67
C HIS A 322 -4.79 79.55 35.48
N CYS A 323 -3.47 79.61 35.34
CA CYS A 323 -2.61 78.42 35.29
C CYS A 323 -2.68 77.61 36.58
N SER A 324 -2.74 78.25 37.76
CA SER A 324 -2.91 77.56 39.03
C SER A 324 -4.30 76.92 39.17
N LEU A 325 -5.35 77.54 38.62
CA LEU A 325 -6.70 76.98 38.60
C LEU A 325 -6.75 75.74 37.69
N LEU A 326 -6.18 75.84 36.48
CA LEU A 326 -6.09 74.77 35.50
C LEU A 326 -5.28 73.57 36.04
N ALA A 327 -4.13 73.82 36.67
CA ALA A 327 -3.34 72.76 37.31
C ALA A 327 -4.13 72.03 38.41
N LYS A 328 -4.97 72.76 39.15
CA LYS A 328 -5.83 72.20 40.20
C LYS A 328 -6.98 71.38 39.60
N GLU A 329 -7.60 71.84 38.51
CA GLU A 329 -8.64 71.09 37.80
C GLU A 329 -8.10 69.82 37.14
N ILE A 330 -6.93 69.89 36.49
CA ILE A 330 -6.24 68.71 35.94
C ILE A 330 -5.92 67.71 37.05
N SER A 331 -5.40 68.18 38.20
CA SER A 331 -5.11 67.32 39.36
C SER A 331 -6.36 66.65 39.95
N LEU A 332 -7.52 67.29 39.83
CA LEU A 332 -8.80 66.74 40.30
C LEU A 332 -9.43 65.79 39.26
N GLY A 333 -9.30 66.09 37.96
CA GLY A 333 -9.78 65.24 36.86
C GLY A 333 -9.00 63.93 36.72
N ILE A 334 -7.67 63.97 36.87
CA ILE A 334 -6.83 62.76 36.88
C ILE A 334 -7.21 61.83 38.05
N ARG A 335 -7.72 62.37 39.18
CA ARG A 335 -8.19 61.55 40.30
C ARG A 335 -9.56 60.90 40.06
N SER A 336 -10.41 61.45 39.19
CA SER A 336 -11.72 60.84 38.91
C SER A 336 -11.65 59.72 37.89
N GLU A 337 -10.74 59.77 36.92
CA GLU A 337 -10.61 58.71 35.89
C GLU A 337 -9.83 57.47 36.37
N VAL A 338 -8.98 57.61 37.41
CA VAL A 338 -8.23 56.49 38.00
C VAL A 338 -9.05 55.74 39.08
N ALA A 339 -10.26 56.22 39.42
CA ALA A 339 -11.05 55.72 40.53
C ALA A 339 -12.20 54.76 40.18
N GLU A 340 -12.45 54.44 38.90
CA GLU A 340 -13.38 53.37 38.52
C GLU A 340 -12.61 52.18 37.93
N PRO A 341 -12.75 50.97 38.51
CA PRO A 341 -12.03 49.76 38.09
C PRO A 341 -12.56 49.11 36.81
#